data_AF-A0A1W9S3D8-F1
#
_entry.id   AF-A0A1W9S3D8-F1
#
_cell.length_a   1.000
_cell.length_b   1.000
_cell.length_c   1.000
_cell.angle_alpha   90.00
_cell.angle_beta   90.00
_cell.angle_gamma   90.00
#
_symmetry.space_group_name_H-M   'P 1'
#
loop_
_entity.id
_entity.type
_entity.pdbx_description
1 polymer ?
#
loop_
_entity_poly.entity_id
_entity_poly.type
_entity_poly.pdbx_seq_one_letter_code
_entity_poly.pdbx_strand_id
1 'polypeptide(L)'
;MKEAFYERLEYVNEKFSISNKEGWQTDMGRVYLKYGEPDEISSQPMGLSSMVGIDVSTFETEPTEAWEYHSGGEFHTGAIFIFVDYDNDGEYNFFGSTEPGYGRLLKIGGGESGY
;
A
#
# COMPACT_ATOMS: atom_id res chain seq x y z
N MET A 1 20.51 4.93 12.73
CA MET A 1 19.09 5.16 13.14
C MET A 1 18.56 6.50 12.67
N LYS A 2 19.25 7.63 12.94
CA LYS A 2 18.80 8.94 12.40
C LYS A 2 19.02 9.07 10.90
N GLU A 3 20.18 8.66 10.38
CA GLU A 3 20.54 8.76 8.95
C GLU A 3 19.54 8.02 8.05
N ALA A 4 19.28 6.73 8.32
CA ALA A 4 18.28 5.95 7.58
C ALA A 4 16.86 6.53 7.62
N PHE A 5 16.46 7.20 8.71
CA PHE A 5 15.16 7.87 8.77
C PHE A 5 15.11 9.11 7.87
N TYR A 6 16.17 9.93 7.87
CA TYR A 6 16.25 11.10 7.00
C TYR A 6 16.36 10.71 5.53
N GLU A 7 17.08 9.65 5.20
CA GLU A 7 17.15 9.09 3.84
C GLU A 7 15.76 8.62 3.37
N ARG A 8 15.01 7.92 4.22
CA ARG A 8 13.63 7.53 3.92
C ARG A 8 12.73 8.77 3.78
N LEU A 9 12.89 9.78 4.62
CA LEU A 9 12.12 11.02 4.54
C LEU A 9 12.34 11.76 3.22
N GLU A 10 13.59 11.87 2.78
CA GLU A 10 13.92 12.46 1.50
C GLU A 10 13.35 11.64 0.34
N TYR A 11 13.51 10.31 0.38
CA TYR A 11 12.95 9.41 -0.61
C TYR A 11 11.42 9.53 -0.73
N VAL A 12 10.69 9.50 0.40
CA VAL A 12 9.23 9.61 0.34
C VAL A 12 8.80 10.97 -0.18
N ASN A 13 9.51 12.05 0.16
CA ASN A 13 9.22 13.38 -0.36
C ASN A 13 9.52 13.49 -1.85
N GLU A 14 10.54 12.82 -2.37
CA GLU A 14 10.80 12.79 -3.81
C GLU A 14 9.73 11.98 -4.57
N LYS A 15 9.33 10.83 -4.02
CA LYS A 15 8.48 9.86 -4.74
C LYS A 15 6.99 10.07 -4.59
N PHE A 16 6.54 10.48 -3.40
CA PHE A 16 5.12 10.48 -3.05
C PHE A 16 4.57 11.89 -2.82
N SER A 17 5.34 12.95 -3.09
CA SER A 17 4.79 14.30 -3.04
C SER A 17 3.81 14.52 -4.18
N ILE A 18 2.71 15.19 -3.87
CA ILE A 18 1.71 15.66 -4.83
C ILE A 18 1.56 17.17 -4.72
N SER A 19 0.80 17.79 -5.64
CA SER A 19 0.72 19.25 -5.79
C SER A 19 0.48 20.05 -4.49
N ASN A 20 -0.20 19.46 -3.49
CA ASN A 20 -0.58 20.10 -2.23
C ASN A 20 -0.10 19.37 -0.96
N LYS A 21 0.68 18.29 -1.07
CA LYS A 21 1.16 17.50 0.08
C LYS A 21 2.60 17.05 -0.14
N GLU A 22 3.44 17.22 0.87
CA GLU A 22 4.75 16.59 0.89
C GLU A 22 4.58 15.07 1.05
N GLY A 23 5.50 14.29 0.49
CA GLY A 23 5.36 12.84 0.41
C GLY A 23 5.22 12.15 1.77
N TRP A 24 5.85 12.63 2.84
CA TRP A 24 5.63 12.09 4.18
C TRP A 24 4.18 12.26 4.71
N GLN A 25 3.41 13.16 4.10
CA GLN A 25 2.03 13.44 4.46
C GLN A 25 1.04 12.52 3.75
N THR A 26 1.44 11.89 2.64
CA THR A 26 0.59 10.94 1.90
C THR A 26 0.56 9.60 2.60
N ASP A 27 -0.46 8.80 2.30
CA ASP A 27 -0.62 7.50 2.94
C ASP A 27 0.48 6.51 2.55
N MET A 28 0.91 6.52 1.28
CA MET A 28 2.08 5.77 0.82
C MET A 28 3.35 6.19 1.56
N GLY A 29 3.61 7.49 1.70
CA GLY A 29 4.79 7.95 2.43
C GLY A 29 4.76 7.58 3.91
N ARG A 30 3.58 7.59 4.56
CA ARG A 30 3.42 7.13 5.94
C ARG A 30 3.70 5.64 6.09
N VAL A 31 3.19 4.81 5.18
CA VAL A 31 3.49 3.36 5.15
C VAL A 31 4.98 3.14 4.94
N TYR A 32 5.58 3.81 3.96
CA TYR A 32 7.01 3.66 3.63
C TYR A 32 7.93 4.12 4.78
N LEU A 33 7.61 5.22 5.46
CA LEU A 33 8.38 5.66 6.62
C LEU A 33 8.31 4.66 7.77
N LYS A 34 7.15 4.00 7.95
CA LYS A 34 6.93 3.05 9.03
C LYS A 34 7.48 1.65 8.74
N TYR A 35 7.27 1.14 7.53
CA TYR A 35 7.59 -0.23 7.13
C TYR A 35 8.72 -0.33 6.12
N GLY A 36 9.32 0.79 5.72
CA GLY A 36 10.40 0.81 4.72
C GLY A 36 9.92 0.42 3.32
N GLU A 37 10.89 0.05 2.50
CA GLU A 37 10.66 -0.43 1.15
C GLU A 37 9.89 -1.76 1.17
N PRO A 38 8.81 -1.90 0.40
CA PRO A 38 8.11 -3.17 0.25
C PRO A 38 8.98 -4.19 -0.49
N ASP A 39 8.79 -5.47 -0.20
CA ASP A 39 9.49 -6.56 -0.88
C ASP A 39 8.98 -6.72 -2.32
N GLU A 40 7.68 -6.49 -2.53
CA GLU A 40 7.05 -6.53 -3.86
C GLU A 40 5.99 -5.44 -4.01
N ILE A 41 5.90 -4.87 -5.20
CA ILE A 41 4.86 -3.90 -5.58
C ILE A 41 4.09 -4.46 -6.77
N SER A 42 2.81 -4.69 -6.56
CA SER A 42 1.85 -5.07 -7.61
C SER A 42 1.00 -3.86 -7.97
N SER A 43 1.21 -3.30 -9.15
CA SER A 43 0.46 -2.12 -9.63
C SER A 43 -0.51 -2.52 -10.74
N GLN A 44 -1.76 -2.07 -10.65
CA GLN A 44 -2.81 -2.32 -11.63
C GLN A 44 -3.39 -0.98 -12.11
N PRO A 45 -3.14 -0.58 -13.37
CA PRO A 45 -3.57 0.72 -13.88
C PRO A 45 -5.06 0.80 -14.20
N MET A 46 -5.76 -0.34 -14.27
CA MET A 46 -7.21 -0.43 -14.48
C MET A 46 -7.75 -1.67 -13.74
N GLY A 47 -9.00 -1.60 -13.29
CA GLY A 47 -9.53 -2.49 -12.26
C GLY A 47 -9.44 -3.99 -12.51
N LEU A 48 -9.37 -4.71 -11.40
CA LEU A 48 -9.21 -6.16 -11.31
C LEU A 48 -10.15 -6.68 -10.22
N SER A 49 -10.68 -7.89 -10.36
CA SER A 49 -11.52 -8.47 -9.31
C SER A 49 -10.75 -8.77 -8.02
N SER A 50 -9.45 -9.08 -8.12
CA SER A 50 -8.61 -9.43 -6.97
C SER A 50 -7.15 -9.04 -7.20
N MET A 51 -6.49 -8.46 -6.19
CA MET A 51 -5.06 -8.14 -6.20
C MET A 51 -4.37 -8.86 -5.05
N VAL A 52 -3.28 -9.59 -5.33
CA VAL A 52 -2.54 -10.37 -4.32
C VAL A 52 -3.43 -11.30 -3.47
N GLY A 53 -4.46 -11.86 -4.11
CA GLY A 53 -5.48 -12.70 -3.46
C GLY A 53 -6.48 -11.94 -2.58
N ILE A 54 -6.45 -10.61 -2.55
CA ILE A 54 -7.42 -9.77 -1.84
C ILE A 54 -8.48 -9.29 -2.84
N ASP A 55 -9.76 -9.48 -2.48
CA ASP A 55 -10.87 -8.93 -3.24
C ASP A 55 -10.80 -7.39 -3.27
N VAL A 56 -10.66 -6.85 -4.47
CA VAL A 56 -10.62 -5.41 -4.74
C VAL A 56 -11.62 -5.03 -5.82
N SER A 57 -12.67 -5.84 -6.01
CA SER A 57 -13.68 -5.65 -7.05
C SER A 57 -14.47 -4.34 -6.89
N THR A 58 -14.31 -3.64 -5.77
CA THR A 58 -14.86 -2.30 -5.56
C THR A 58 -14.19 -1.26 -6.47
N PHE A 59 -12.99 -1.52 -6.99
CA PHE A 59 -12.19 -0.62 -7.83
C PHE A 59 -12.10 -1.18 -9.25
N GLU A 60 -13.07 -0.83 -10.08
CA GLU A 60 -13.19 -1.35 -11.45
C GLU A 60 -12.40 -0.52 -12.46
N THR A 61 -12.11 0.75 -12.15
CA THR A 61 -11.48 1.68 -13.10
C THR A 61 -10.32 2.47 -12.51
N GLU A 62 -10.23 2.51 -11.19
CA GLU A 62 -9.28 3.25 -10.41
C GLU A 62 -7.92 2.51 -10.40
N PRO A 63 -6.81 3.22 -10.63
CA PRO A 63 -5.48 2.64 -10.44
C PRO A 63 -5.28 2.17 -8.99
N THR A 64 -4.69 0.99 -8.83
CA THR A 64 -4.44 0.41 -7.51
C THR A 64 -3.01 -0.11 -7.38
N GLU A 65 -2.46 -0.05 -6.16
CA GLU A 65 -1.18 -0.63 -5.82
C GLU A 65 -1.27 -1.48 -4.55
N ALA A 66 -0.74 -2.69 -4.60
CA ALA A 66 -0.48 -3.54 -3.44
C ALA A 66 1.02 -3.52 -3.13
N TRP A 67 1.33 -3.22 -1.88
CA TRP A 67 2.68 -3.31 -1.34
C TRP A 67 2.76 -4.49 -0.39
N GLU A 68 3.61 -5.46 -0.70
CA GLU A 68 3.78 -6.70 0.04
C GLU A 68 5.07 -6.67 0.87
N TYR A 69 4.95 -7.07 2.14
CA TYR A 69 6.06 -7.18 3.08
C TYR A 69 6.14 -8.63 3.57
N HIS A 70 7.17 -9.35 3.16
CA HIS A 70 7.35 -10.75 3.48
C HIS A 70 7.85 -10.97 4.91
N SER A 71 7.46 -12.09 5.49
CA SER A 71 7.98 -12.54 6.79
C SER A 71 9.48 -12.81 6.67
N GLY A 72 10.32 -11.98 7.30
CA GLY A 72 11.79 -12.08 7.17
C GLY A 72 12.48 -10.75 6.86
N GLY A 73 11.74 -9.75 6.37
CA GLY A 73 12.25 -8.39 6.14
C GLY A 73 12.42 -7.61 7.45
N GLU A 74 12.90 -6.35 7.39
CA GLU A 74 13.18 -5.51 8.58
C GLU A 74 12.02 -5.49 9.60
N PHE A 75 10.78 -5.53 9.12
CA PHE A 75 9.57 -5.45 9.94
C PHE A 75 8.90 -6.80 10.24
N HIS A 76 9.30 -7.89 9.55
CA HIS A 76 8.81 -9.27 9.77
C HIS A 76 7.27 -9.40 9.91
N THR A 77 6.48 -8.62 9.17
CA THR A 77 5.01 -8.55 9.39
C THR A 77 4.20 -9.53 8.54
N GLY A 78 4.67 -9.91 7.35
CA GLY A 78 3.80 -10.64 6.40
C GLY A 78 2.62 -9.78 5.92
N ALA A 79 2.77 -8.46 5.97
CA ALA A 79 1.68 -7.51 5.74
C ALA A 79 1.55 -7.12 4.28
N ILE A 80 0.31 -6.85 3.87
CA ILE A 80 -0.03 -6.28 2.57
C ILE A 80 -0.76 -4.98 2.84
N PHE A 81 -0.43 -3.93 2.08
CA PHE A 81 -1.13 -2.64 2.09
C PHE A 81 -1.66 -2.36 0.68
N ILE A 82 -2.92 -1.96 0.58
CA ILE A 82 -3.54 -1.59 -0.69
C ILE A 82 -3.80 -0.09 -0.71
N PHE A 83 -3.44 0.53 -1.83
CA PHE A 83 -3.68 1.93 -2.13
C PHE A 83 -4.45 2.09 -3.43
N VAL A 84 -5.21 3.17 -3.52
CA VAL A 84 -6.11 3.45 -4.64
C VAL A 84 -6.03 4.92 -4.99
N ASP A 85 -5.85 5.22 -6.28
CA ASP A 85 -6.01 6.56 -6.82
C ASP A 85 -7.48 6.75 -7.21
N TYR A 86 -8.28 7.26 -6.27
CA TYR A 86 -9.73 7.42 -6.43
C TYR A 86 -10.10 8.43 -7.51
N ASP A 87 -9.33 9.50 -7.63
CA ASP A 87 -9.65 10.67 -8.46
C ASP A 87 -8.86 10.68 -9.78
N ASN A 88 -8.01 9.67 -10.01
CA ASN A 88 -7.06 9.59 -11.13
C ASN A 88 -6.10 10.80 -11.18
N ASP A 89 -5.69 11.31 -10.02
CA ASP A 89 -4.83 12.48 -9.88
C ASP A 89 -3.40 12.14 -9.42
N GLY A 90 -3.12 10.85 -9.24
CA GLY A 90 -1.86 10.31 -8.73
C GLY A 90 -1.79 10.26 -7.21
N GLU A 91 -2.82 10.68 -6.46
CA GLU A 91 -2.87 10.50 -5.01
C GLU A 91 -3.38 9.09 -4.65
N TYR A 92 -2.44 8.19 -4.40
CA TYR A 92 -2.72 6.85 -3.88
C TYR A 92 -3.08 6.90 -2.39
N ASN A 93 -4.38 6.80 -2.12
CA ASN A 93 -4.96 6.83 -0.78
C ASN A 93 -5.02 5.43 -0.18
N PHE A 94 -4.83 5.30 1.13
CA PHE A 94 -4.87 4.00 1.80
C PHE A 94 -6.28 3.41 1.83
N PHE A 95 -6.41 2.19 1.29
CA PHE A 95 -7.66 1.45 1.32
C PHE A 95 -7.76 0.50 2.53
N GLY A 96 -6.69 -0.26 2.79
CA GLY A 96 -6.68 -1.27 3.83
C GLY A 96 -5.40 -2.11 3.84
N SER A 97 -5.23 -2.90 4.91
CA SER A 97 -4.08 -3.77 5.07
C SER A 97 -4.44 -5.09 5.72
N THR A 98 -3.62 -6.12 5.53
CA THR A 98 -3.68 -7.35 6.33
C THR A 98 -3.06 -7.18 7.73
N GLU A 99 -2.28 -6.10 7.94
CA GLU A 99 -1.70 -5.73 9.23
C GLU A 99 -2.79 -5.29 10.24
N PRO A 100 -2.94 -5.97 11.38
CA PRO A 100 -3.89 -5.57 12.40
C PRO A 100 -3.57 -4.19 13.00
N GLY A 101 -4.58 -3.32 13.08
CA GLY A 101 -4.47 -2.04 13.78
C GLY A 101 -3.87 -0.88 12.99
N TYR A 102 -3.49 -1.08 11.72
CA TYR A 102 -3.07 0.02 10.83
C TYR A 102 -4.27 0.73 10.15
N GLY A 103 -5.42 0.08 10.08
CA GLY A 103 -6.66 0.66 9.57
C GLY A 103 -7.69 -0.41 9.20
N ARG A 104 -8.28 -0.32 8.01
CA ARG A 104 -9.22 -1.34 7.51
C ARG A 104 -8.49 -2.67 7.34
N LEU A 105 -8.89 -3.68 8.13
CA LEU A 105 -8.34 -5.03 8.03
C LEU A 105 -8.90 -5.74 6.79
N LEU A 106 -8.00 -6.17 5.91
CA LEU A 106 -8.29 -6.94 4.72
C LEU A 106 -8.09 -8.43 4.97
N LYS A 107 -8.86 -9.25 4.26
CA LYS A 107 -8.71 -10.71 4.26
C LYS A 107 -8.23 -11.14 2.90
N ILE A 108 -7.16 -11.93 2.87
CA ILE A 108 -6.81 -12.69 1.68
C ILE A 108 -7.92 -13.71 1.46
N GLY A 109 -8.47 -13.73 0.25
CA GLY A 109 -9.48 -14.67 -0.18
C GLY A 109 -8.98 -16.10 -0.03
N GLY A 110 -9.47 -16.78 1.00
CA GLY A 110 -9.66 -18.22 0.92
C GLY A 110 -10.85 -18.43 0.00
N GLY A 111 -10.68 -19.24 -1.05
CA GLY A 111 -11.78 -19.62 -1.93
C GLY A 111 -13.00 -19.97 -1.09
N GLU A 112 -14.15 -19.44 -1.47
CA GLU A 112 -15.42 -19.84 -0.89
C GLU A 112 -15.57 -21.35 -1.07
N SER A 113 -15.30 -22.11 -0.01
CA SER A 113 -15.87 -23.43 0.15
C SER A 113 -17.32 -23.24 0.62
N GLY A 114 -18.25 -23.34 -0.33
CA GLY A 114 -19.69 -23.48 -0.10
C GLY A 114 -20.39 -23.57 -1.45
N TYR A 115 -21.20 -24.56 -1.78
CA TYR A 115 -21.83 -25.67 -1.06
C TYR A 115 -21.92 -26.89 -1.99
#